data_AF-A0A6A0BD98-F1
#
_entry.id   AF-A0A6A0BD98-F1
#
_cell.length_a   1.000
_cell.length_b   1.000
_cell.length_c   1.000
_cell.angle_alpha   90.00
_cell.angle_beta   90.00
_cell.angle_gamma   90.00
#
_symmetry.space_group_name_H-M   'P 1'
#
loop_
_entity.id
_entity.type
_entity.pdbx_description
1 polymer ?
#
loop_
_entity_poly.entity_id
_entity_poly.type
_entity_poly.pdbx_seq_one_letter_code
_entity_poly.pdbx_strand_id
1 'polypeptide(L)'
;MVKRDLYLNILIGLILVAVLTILRLFVMEPIRIHNNNMAPILPKNTQVIAFKNTKLTNLDLVAYRHGDKKYIGRIIGMPGQSVVAMDNIVYVNEKILNEPYIADNQTKFLLSHDDDFTTDFRQDKLAKNTYWILNDARDVEDDSRKFGAIDKKDILGELDFRYAPFSDFGFIENDEAKIENGYAD
;
A
#
# COMPACT_ATOMS: atom_id res chain seq x y z
N MET A 1 -16.73 -19.74 -45.78
CA MET A 1 -17.18 -18.82 -44.72
C MET A 1 -16.51 -19.12 -43.38
N VAL A 2 -16.61 -20.35 -42.86
CA VAL A 2 -16.07 -20.78 -41.54
C VAL A 2 -14.60 -20.45 -41.25
N LYS A 3 -13.69 -20.60 -42.24
CA LYS A 3 -12.25 -20.35 -42.03
C LYS A 3 -11.91 -18.88 -41.76
N ARG A 4 -12.60 -17.94 -42.41
CA ARG A 4 -12.37 -16.49 -42.21
C ARG A 4 -12.75 -16.07 -40.79
N ASP A 5 -13.91 -16.53 -40.34
CA ASP A 5 -14.43 -16.20 -39.01
C ASP A 5 -13.54 -16.85 -37.92
N LEU A 6 -12.99 -18.03 -38.18
CA LEU A 6 -11.97 -18.65 -37.33
C LEU A 6 -10.69 -17.81 -37.22
N TYR A 7 -10.11 -17.36 -38.34
CA TYR A 7 -8.90 -16.52 -38.31
C TYR A 7 -9.15 -15.18 -37.62
N LEU A 8 -10.33 -14.58 -37.83
CA LEU A 8 -10.70 -13.33 -37.20
C LEU A 8 -10.81 -13.49 -35.67
N ASN A 9 -11.45 -14.56 -35.19
CA ASN A 9 -11.58 -14.83 -33.76
C ASN A 9 -10.21 -15.12 -33.11
N ILE A 10 -9.33 -15.86 -33.79
CA ILE A 10 -7.96 -16.09 -33.32
C ILE A 10 -7.20 -14.77 -33.22
N LEU A 11 -7.28 -13.92 -34.25
CA LEU A 11 -6.62 -12.61 -34.26
C LEU A 11 -7.13 -11.71 -33.13
N ILE A 12 -8.45 -11.65 -32.91
CA ILE A 12 -9.05 -10.91 -31.80
C ILE A 12 -8.54 -11.43 -30.44
N GLY A 13 -8.48 -12.75 -30.27
CA GLY A 13 -7.93 -13.35 -29.06
C GLY A 13 -6.47 -12.99 -28.80
N LEU A 14 -5.63 -13.02 -29.84
CA LEU A 14 -4.22 -12.61 -29.74
C LEU A 14 -4.07 -11.13 -29.38
N ILE A 15 -4.87 -10.25 -30.01
CA ILE A 15 -4.88 -8.83 -29.69
C ILE A 15 -5.29 -8.61 -28.24
N LEU A 16 -6.34 -9.30 -27.75
CA LEU A 16 -6.78 -9.19 -26.37
C LEU A 16 -5.69 -9.61 -25.38
N VAL A 17 -5.02 -10.75 -25.61
CA VAL A 17 -3.90 -11.21 -24.77
C VAL A 17 -2.75 -10.21 -24.79
N ALA A 18 -2.41 -9.66 -25.95
CA ALA A 18 -1.36 -8.65 -26.07
C ALA A 18 -1.70 -7.38 -25.29
N VAL A 19 -2.93 -6.87 -25.42
CA VAL A 19 -3.42 -5.70 -24.66
C VAL A 19 -3.36 -5.96 -23.16
N LEU A 20 -3.90 -7.08 -22.68
CA LEU A 20 -3.86 -7.43 -21.26
C LEU A 20 -2.43 -7.56 -20.72
N THR A 21 -1.51 -8.09 -21.54
CA THR A 21 -0.09 -8.19 -21.19
C THR A 21 0.56 -6.82 -21.08
N ILE A 22 0.30 -5.91 -22.03
CA ILE A 22 0.81 -4.53 -22.00
C ILE A 22 0.26 -3.79 -20.77
N LEU A 23 -1.04 -3.89 -20.50
CA LEU A 23 -1.65 -3.30 -19.30
C LEU A 23 -0.97 -3.81 -18.03
N ARG A 24 -0.73 -5.13 -17.94
CA ARG A 24 -0.07 -5.73 -16.78
C ARG A 24 1.38 -5.26 -16.59
N LEU A 25 2.11 -5.06 -17.69
CA LEU A 25 3.52 -4.68 -17.62
C LEU A 25 3.71 -3.19 -17.29
N PHE A 26 2.86 -2.31 -17.82
CA PHE A 26 3.10 -0.87 -17.78
C PHE A 26 2.12 -0.06 -16.94
N VAL A 27 0.90 -0.57 -16.72
CA VAL A 27 -0.19 0.21 -16.13
C VAL A 27 -0.59 -0.30 -14.76
N MET A 28 -0.78 -1.60 -14.61
CA MET A 28 -1.42 -2.14 -13.41
C MET A 28 -0.94 -3.54 -13.05
N GLU A 29 -0.99 -3.88 -11.76
CA GLU A 29 -0.69 -5.23 -11.28
C GLU A 29 -1.77 -5.71 -10.30
N PRO A 30 -2.49 -6.80 -10.60
CA PRO A 30 -3.45 -7.36 -9.67
C PRO A 30 -2.72 -8.01 -8.50
N ILE A 31 -3.10 -7.64 -7.28
CA ILE A 31 -2.52 -8.12 -6.03
C ILE A 31 -3.64 -8.77 -5.19
N ARG A 32 -3.34 -9.94 -4.63
CA ARG A 32 -4.19 -10.61 -3.65
C ARG A 32 -3.55 -10.55 -2.28
N ILE A 33 -4.33 -10.13 -1.29
CA ILE A 33 -3.87 -9.98 0.09
C ILE A 33 -4.01 -11.32 0.81
N HIS A 34 -2.91 -11.82 1.35
CA HIS A 34 -2.84 -13.16 1.95
C HIS A 34 -2.86 -13.16 3.49
N ASN A 35 -2.63 -12.01 4.13
CA ASN A 35 -2.56 -11.82 5.58
C ASN A 35 -3.43 -10.62 6.01
N ASN A 36 -3.42 -10.30 7.31
CA ASN A 36 -4.21 -9.22 7.89
C ASN A 36 -3.37 -7.95 8.15
N ASN A 37 -2.20 -7.81 7.53
CA ASN A 37 -1.26 -6.72 7.83
C ASN A 37 -1.82 -5.33 7.55
N MET A 38 -2.89 -5.23 6.75
CA MET A 38 -3.54 -3.97 6.39
C MET A 38 -4.99 -3.89 6.89
N ALA A 39 -5.37 -4.71 7.87
CA ALA A 39 -6.68 -4.63 8.48
C ALA A 39 -6.81 -3.36 9.35
N PRO A 40 -8.00 -2.71 9.39
CA PRO A 40 -9.26 -3.15 8.81
C PRO A 40 -9.47 -2.74 7.34
N ILE A 41 -8.70 -1.78 6.82
CA ILE A 41 -8.96 -1.18 5.49
C ILE A 41 -8.88 -2.24 4.39
N LEU A 42 -7.84 -3.08 4.42
CA LEU A 42 -7.60 -4.13 3.44
C LEU A 42 -7.48 -5.49 4.14
N PRO A 43 -8.62 -6.16 4.41
CA PRO A 43 -8.62 -7.45 5.09
C PRO A 43 -8.07 -8.58 4.21
N LYS A 44 -7.70 -9.72 4.82
CA LYS A 44 -7.26 -10.91 4.11
C LYS A 44 -8.26 -11.34 3.03
N ASN A 45 -7.72 -11.88 1.92
CA ASN A 45 -8.44 -12.28 0.69
C ASN A 45 -8.99 -11.15 -0.17
N THR A 46 -8.81 -9.89 0.23
CA THR A 46 -9.08 -8.75 -0.64
C THR A 46 -8.20 -8.80 -1.89
N GLN A 47 -8.75 -8.40 -3.02
CA GLN A 47 -8.03 -8.30 -4.28
C GLN A 47 -8.09 -6.86 -4.80
N VAL A 48 -6.92 -6.30 -5.04
CA VAL A 48 -6.72 -4.90 -5.37
C VAL A 48 -5.85 -4.75 -6.61
N ILE A 49 -5.94 -3.59 -7.24
CA ILE A 49 -5.09 -3.20 -8.35
C ILE A 49 -4.01 -2.26 -7.82
N ALA A 50 -2.75 -2.59 -8.08
CA ALA A 50 -1.62 -1.70 -7.90
C ALA A 50 -1.35 -0.94 -9.20
N PHE A 51 -1.57 0.38 -9.22
CA PHE A 51 -1.32 1.23 -10.37
C PHE A 51 0.15 1.65 -10.43
N LYS A 52 0.76 1.46 -11.59
CA LYS A 52 2.17 1.78 -11.84
C LYS A 52 2.31 3.25 -12.24
N ASN A 53 3.49 3.82 -11.96
CA ASN A 53 3.87 5.17 -12.37
C ASN A 53 2.95 6.30 -11.85
N THR A 54 2.27 6.10 -10.72
CA THR A 54 1.53 7.17 -10.04
C THR A 54 2.48 8.07 -9.25
N LYS A 55 2.01 9.29 -8.95
CA LYS A 55 2.73 10.22 -8.06
C LYS A 55 2.45 9.79 -6.62
N LEU A 56 3.39 9.02 -6.06
CA LEU A 56 3.33 8.61 -4.66
C LEU A 56 3.45 9.82 -3.72
N THR A 57 2.63 9.84 -2.69
CA THR A 57 2.50 10.85 -1.64
C THR A 57 2.41 10.18 -0.27
N ASN A 58 2.46 11.00 0.80
CA ASN A 58 2.24 10.50 2.14
C ASN A 58 0.85 9.86 2.26
N LEU A 59 0.78 8.79 3.03
CA LEU A 59 -0.40 7.99 3.35
C LEU A 59 -0.95 7.15 2.20
N ASP A 60 -0.32 7.10 1.03
CA ASP A 60 -0.68 6.16 -0.03
C ASP A 60 -0.48 4.71 0.42
N LEU A 61 -1.43 3.86 0.04
CA LEU A 61 -1.29 2.41 0.14
C LEU A 61 -0.50 1.93 -1.06
N VAL A 62 0.51 1.09 -0.84
CA VAL A 62 1.38 0.61 -1.92
C VAL A 62 1.66 -0.87 -1.78
N ALA A 63 1.77 -1.55 -2.93
CA ALA A 63 2.44 -2.84 -3.01
C ALA A 63 3.93 -2.63 -3.28
N TYR A 64 4.79 -3.37 -2.60
CA TYR A 64 6.24 -3.29 -2.80
C TYR A 64 6.90 -4.67 -2.68
N ARG A 65 8.13 -4.77 -3.16
CA ARG A 65 8.95 -5.98 -3.06
C ARG A 65 9.99 -5.80 -1.96
N HIS A 66 10.21 -6.87 -1.21
CA HIS A 66 11.38 -7.00 -0.35
C HIS A 66 11.92 -8.42 -0.48
N GLY A 67 13.16 -8.56 -0.97
CA GLY A 67 13.70 -9.84 -1.44
C GLY A 67 12.82 -10.44 -2.55
N ASP A 68 12.46 -11.72 -2.41
CA ASP A 68 11.62 -12.45 -3.37
C ASP A 68 10.12 -12.36 -3.07
N LYS A 69 9.73 -11.61 -2.03
CA LYS A 69 8.34 -11.53 -1.56
C LYS A 69 7.72 -10.16 -1.85
N LYS A 70 6.39 -10.16 -1.98
CA LYS A 70 5.59 -8.95 -2.12
C LYS A 70 4.91 -8.64 -0.80
N TYR A 71 4.89 -7.36 -0.49
CA TYR A 71 4.30 -6.79 0.72
C TYR A 71 3.36 -5.66 0.32
N ILE A 72 2.52 -5.28 1.26
CA ILE A 72 1.67 -4.12 1.16
C ILE A 72 1.91 -3.30 2.41
N GLY A 73 1.88 -1.99 2.28
CA GLY A 73 1.95 -1.09 3.41
C GLY A 73 1.49 0.31 3.02
N ARG A 74 1.57 1.21 3.98
CA ARG A 74 1.25 2.62 3.83
C ARG A 74 2.52 3.45 3.87
N ILE A 75 2.67 4.38 2.93
CA ILE A 75 3.77 5.34 2.95
C ILE A 75 3.58 6.30 4.11
N ILE A 76 4.45 6.21 5.11
CA ILE A 76 4.47 7.15 6.23
C ILE A 76 5.46 8.28 5.97
N GLY A 77 6.63 7.95 5.42
CA GLY A 77 7.69 8.91 5.11
C GLY A 77 8.07 8.93 3.64
N MET A 78 8.17 10.13 3.08
CA MET A 78 8.64 10.43 1.73
C MET A 78 10.14 10.77 1.71
N PRO A 79 10.81 10.72 0.54
CA PRO A 79 12.21 11.13 0.42
C PRO A 79 12.51 12.49 1.07
N GLY A 80 13.56 12.56 1.89
CA GLY A 80 13.98 13.75 2.63
C GLY A 80 13.24 14.02 3.94
N GLN A 81 12.15 13.29 4.24
CA GLN A 81 11.46 13.37 5.52
C GLN A 81 12.13 12.48 6.58
N SER A 82 12.02 12.85 7.85
CA SER A 82 12.33 11.97 8.99
C SER A 82 11.04 11.39 9.56
N VAL A 83 11.11 10.16 10.08
CA VAL A 83 9.97 9.48 10.73
C VAL A 83 10.40 8.93 12.08
N VAL A 84 9.64 9.25 13.12
CA VAL A 84 9.89 8.76 14.48
C VAL A 84 8.59 8.20 15.02
N ALA A 85 8.63 7.06 15.69
CA ALA A 85 7.54 6.61 16.55
C ALA A 85 8.03 6.61 17.99
N MET A 86 7.25 7.19 18.89
CA MET A 86 7.48 7.21 20.32
C MET A 86 6.14 7.23 21.05
N ASP A 87 5.98 6.40 22.08
CA ASP A 87 4.77 6.31 22.89
C ASP A 87 3.49 6.12 22.04
N ASN A 88 3.58 5.26 21.01
CA ASN A 88 2.48 4.96 20.08
C ASN A 88 2.05 6.12 19.17
N ILE A 89 2.84 7.19 19.10
CA ILE A 89 2.60 8.35 18.24
C ILE A 89 3.67 8.39 17.16
N VAL A 90 3.23 8.48 15.89
CA VAL A 90 4.13 8.68 14.75
C VAL A 90 4.30 10.17 14.46
N TYR A 91 5.55 10.57 14.21
CA TYR A 91 5.94 11.91 13.84
C TYR A 91 6.60 11.90 12.46
N VAL A 92 6.18 12.80 11.57
CA VAL A 92 6.82 13.05 10.28
C VAL A 92 7.37 14.47 10.27
N ASN A 93 8.69 14.63 10.12
CA ASN A 93 9.38 15.91 10.28
C ASN A 93 8.99 16.64 11.58
N GLU A 94 9.03 15.93 12.72
CA GLU A 94 8.74 16.47 14.06
C GLU A 94 7.28 16.90 14.27
N LYS A 95 6.39 16.68 13.30
CA LYS A 95 4.94 16.90 13.42
C LYS A 95 4.23 15.59 13.67
N ILE A 96 3.25 15.60 14.57
CA ILE A 96 2.36 14.45 14.81
C ILE A 96 1.66 14.10 13.50
N LEU A 97 1.69 12.82 13.14
CA LEU A 97 0.90 12.25 12.06
C LEU A 97 -0.43 11.78 12.66
N ASN A 98 -1.54 12.32 12.19
CA ASN A 98 -2.85 11.80 12.56
C ASN A 98 -3.14 10.53 11.77
N GLU A 99 -3.51 9.44 12.45
CA GLU A 99 -3.69 8.12 11.84
C GLU A 99 -5.11 7.57 12.12
N PRO A 100 -6.18 8.21 11.62
CA PRO A 100 -7.56 7.78 11.88
C PRO A 100 -7.84 6.34 11.43
N TYR A 101 -7.12 5.87 10.41
CA TYR A 101 -7.21 4.50 9.87
C TYR A 101 -6.83 3.39 10.87
N ILE A 102 -6.10 3.71 11.94
CA ILE A 102 -5.68 2.74 12.97
C ILE A 102 -6.17 3.09 14.37
N ALA A 103 -6.84 4.24 14.57
CA ALA A 103 -7.24 4.73 15.89
C ALA A 103 -8.09 3.72 16.68
N ASP A 104 -9.04 3.05 16.00
CA ASP A 104 -9.87 2.01 16.59
C ASP A 104 -9.06 0.76 17.02
N ASN A 105 -8.10 0.35 16.20
CA ASN A 105 -7.24 -0.80 16.49
C ASN A 105 -6.32 -0.49 17.67
N GLN A 106 -5.71 0.69 17.67
CA GLN A 106 -4.85 1.18 18.75
C GLN A 106 -5.62 1.24 20.07
N THR A 107 -6.82 1.83 20.06
CA THR A 107 -7.67 1.92 21.26
C THR A 107 -7.99 0.54 21.81
N LYS A 108 -8.41 -0.41 20.97
CA LYS A 108 -8.72 -1.79 21.39
C LYS A 108 -7.50 -2.52 21.93
N PHE A 109 -6.33 -2.33 21.31
CA PHE A 109 -5.09 -2.95 21.75
C PHE A 109 -4.68 -2.46 23.14
N LEU A 110 -4.62 -1.13 23.33
CA LEU A 110 -4.21 -0.48 24.58
C LEU A 110 -5.18 -0.73 25.76
N LEU A 111 -6.41 -1.17 25.49
CA LEU A 111 -7.34 -1.61 26.56
C LEU A 111 -7.02 -3.01 27.10
N SER A 112 -6.22 -3.81 26.39
CA SER A 112 -5.96 -5.22 26.70
C SER A 112 -4.49 -5.59 26.80
N HIS A 113 -3.59 -4.66 26.52
CA HIS A 113 -2.14 -4.85 26.54
C HIS A 113 -1.47 -3.65 27.23
N ASP A 114 -0.40 -3.94 27.97
CA ASP A 114 0.44 -2.92 28.60
C ASP A 114 1.65 -2.53 27.72
N ASP A 115 1.83 -3.21 26.58
CA ASP A 115 2.89 -2.96 25.60
C ASP A 115 2.49 -1.86 24.59
N ASP A 116 3.47 -1.36 23.84
CA ASP A 116 3.23 -0.42 22.75
C ASP A 116 2.50 -1.08 21.57
N PHE A 117 1.41 -0.46 21.13
CA PHE A 117 0.75 -0.75 19.86
C PHE A 117 1.65 -0.49 18.66
N THR A 118 2.36 0.64 18.63
CA THR A 118 3.40 0.94 17.63
C THR A 118 4.75 0.96 18.33
N THR A 119 5.56 -0.06 18.07
CA THR A 119 6.95 -0.15 18.53
C THR A 119 7.74 1.10 18.20
N ASP A 120 8.45 1.62 19.20
CA ASP A 120 9.31 2.79 19.06
C ASP A 120 10.41 2.59 18.01
N PHE A 121 10.60 3.58 17.16
CA PHE A 121 11.68 3.59 16.18
C PHE A 121 12.09 5.02 15.82
N ARG A 122 13.30 5.15 15.28
CA ARG A 122 13.79 6.40 14.71
C ARG A 122 14.41 6.16 13.35
N GLN A 123 13.83 6.83 12.35
CA GLN A 123 14.39 6.97 11.02
C GLN A 123 14.69 8.46 10.80
N ASP A 124 15.98 8.79 10.70
CA ASP A 124 16.40 10.13 10.29
C ASP A 124 16.01 10.39 8.82
N LYS A 125 16.48 11.49 8.23
CA LYS A 125 16.08 11.87 6.87
C LYS A 125 16.27 10.75 5.85
N LEU A 126 15.17 10.36 5.22
CA LEU A 126 15.14 9.37 4.16
C LEU A 126 15.97 9.84 2.97
N ALA A 127 16.71 8.90 2.38
CA ALA A 127 17.48 9.16 1.17
C ALA A 127 16.56 9.50 -0.02
N LYS A 128 17.17 10.00 -1.10
CA LYS A 128 16.43 10.23 -2.34
C LYS A 128 15.85 8.91 -2.85
N ASN A 129 14.59 8.94 -3.29
CA ASN A 129 13.87 7.78 -3.83
C ASN A 129 13.68 6.63 -2.83
N THR A 130 13.74 6.87 -1.52
CA THR A 130 13.41 5.86 -0.51
C THR A 130 12.20 6.30 0.31
N TYR A 131 11.40 5.34 0.76
CA TYR A 131 10.16 5.56 1.47
C TYR A 131 10.16 4.78 2.79
N TRP A 132 9.59 5.37 3.83
CA TRP A 132 9.30 4.65 5.07
C TRP A 132 7.87 4.14 5.02
N ILE A 133 7.69 2.83 5.07
CA ILE A 133 6.41 2.17 4.85
C ILE A 133 6.06 1.35 6.09
N LEU A 134 4.87 1.56 6.66
CA LEU A 134 4.37 0.79 7.80
C LEU A 134 3.12 -0.02 7.42
N ASN A 135 2.93 -1.13 8.12
CA ASN A 135 1.67 -1.85 8.10
C ASN A 135 0.62 -1.11 8.96
N ASP A 136 -0.66 -1.20 8.58
CA ASP A 136 -1.75 -0.66 9.41
C ASP A 136 -1.96 -1.57 10.64
N ALA A 137 -1.83 -2.88 10.50
CA ALA A 137 -1.73 -3.79 11.65
C ALA A 137 -0.33 -3.71 12.26
N ARG A 138 -0.18 -2.87 13.31
CA ARG A 138 1.12 -2.51 13.88
C ARG A 138 1.81 -3.63 14.65
N ASP A 139 1.07 -4.65 15.07
CA ASP A 139 1.57 -5.91 15.62
C ASP A 139 2.36 -6.75 14.58
N VAL A 140 2.18 -6.48 13.28
CA VAL A 140 2.95 -7.14 12.22
C VAL A 140 4.08 -6.24 11.72
N GLU A 141 5.31 -6.57 12.13
CA GLU A 141 6.51 -5.74 11.86
C GLU A 141 7.29 -6.11 10.59
N ASP A 142 6.70 -6.94 9.71
CA ASP A 142 7.26 -7.17 8.37
C ASP A 142 6.99 -5.93 7.48
N ASP A 143 7.61 -4.80 7.84
CA ASP A 143 7.58 -3.49 7.18
C ASP A 143 8.92 -2.75 7.41
N SER A 144 8.98 -1.43 7.16
CA SER A 144 10.22 -0.66 7.28
C SER A 144 10.87 -0.69 8.65
N ARG A 145 10.15 -0.98 9.74
CA ARG A 145 10.76 -1.17 11.07
C ARG A 145 11.83 -2.26 11.07
N LYS A 146 11.61 -3.32 10.28
CA LYS A 146 12.52 -4.46 10.11
C LYS A 146 13.34 -4.37 8.83
N PHE A 147 12.74 -3.88 7.75
CA PHE A 147 13.35 -3.87 6.42
C PHE A 147 14.21 -2.64 6.14
N GLY A 148 14.02 -1.58 6.94
CA GLY A 148 14.52 -0.24 6.64
C GLY A 148 13.71 0.44 5.54
N ALA A 149 14.27 1.54 5.02
CA ALA A 149 13.64 2.30 3.96
C ALA A 149 13.55 1.48 2.65
N ILE A 150 12.42 1.61 1.95
CA ILE A 150 12.13 0.88 0.72
C ILE A 150 12.46 1.76 -0.49
N ASP A 151 13.25 1.26 -1.43
CA ASP A 151 13.58 1.96 -2.67
C ASP A 151 12.34 2.12 -3.57
N LYS A 152 12.22 3.25 -4.26
CA LYS A 152 11.16 3.54 -5.24
C LYS A 152 11.02 2.45 -6.30
N LYS A 153 12.16 1.88 -6.74
CA LYS A 153 12.20 0.83 -7.77
C LYS A 153 11.52 -0.47 -7.32
N ASP A 154 11.44 -0.69 -6.02
CA ASP A 154 10.84 -1.87 -5.42
C ASP A 154 9.35 -1.67 -5.11
N ILE A 155 8.84 -0.43 -5.20
CA ILE A 155 7.40 -0.15 -5.16
C ILE A 155 6.78 -0.58 -6.50
N LEU A 156 5.83 -1.51 -6.41
CA LEU A 156 5.14 -2.10 -7.55
C LEU A 156 4.00 -1.23 -8.08
N GLY A 157 3.41 -0.41 -7.21
CA GLY A 157 2.33 0.51 -7.53
C GLY A 157 1.49 0.90 -6.32
N GLU A 158 0.69 1.94 -6.51
CA GLU A 158 -0.29 2.45 -5.54
C GLU A 158 -1.57 1.63 -5.58
N LEU A 159 -2.10 1.29 -4.40
CA LEU A 159 -3.32 0.53 -4.22
C LEU A 159 -4.50 1.47 -4.07
N ASP A 160 -5.25 1.65 -5.14
CA ASP A 160 -6.36 2.62 -5.17
C ASP A 160 -7.70 1.97 -5.55
N PHE A 161 -7.69 0.73 -6.07
CA PHE A 161 -8.91 0.07 -6.52
C PHE A 161 -9.04 -1.36 -6.01
N ARG A 162 -10.18 -1.66 -5.38
CA ARG A 162 -10.58 -3.00 -4.93
C ARG A 162 -11.57 -3.59 -5.91
N TYR A 163 -11.25 -4.78 -6.44
CA TYR A 163 -12.12 -5.48 -7.39
C TYR A 163 -12.73 -6.77 -6.83
N ALA A 164 -12.25 -7.27 -5.68
CA ALA A 164 -12.90 -8.33 -4.93
C ALA A 164 -12.60 -8.21 -3.42
N PRO A 165 -13.51 -8.64 -2.52
CA PRO A 165 -14.85 -9.17 -2.80
C PRO A 165 -15.77 -8.13 -3.44
N PHE A 166 -16.76 -8.58 -4.24
CA PHE A 166 -17.64 -7.67 -4.96
C PHE A 166 -18.52 -6.79 -4.05
N SER A 167 -18.70 -7.16 -2.77
CA SER A 167 -19.39 -6.35 -1.77
C SER A 167 -18.72 -5.00 -1.53
N ASP A 168 -17.40 -4.94 -1.76
CA ASP A 168 -16.55 -3.79 -1.46
C ASP A 168 -15.89 -3.28 -2.76
N PHE A 169 -16.49 -3.59 -3.91
CA PHE A 169 -15.95 -3.19 -5.21
C PHE A 169 -15.95 -1.67 -5.35
N GLY A 170 -14.78 -1.08 -5.62
CA GLY A 170 -14.66 0.36 -5.78
C GLY A 170 -13.28 0.90 -5.47
N PHE A 171 -13.17 2.22 -5.45
CA PHE A 171 -11.98 2.92 -4.99
C PHE A 171 -11.79 2.72 -3.49
N ILE A 172 -10.54 2.67 -3.05
CA ILE A 172 -10.21 2.51 -1.63
C ILE A 172 -10.25 3.88 -0.97
N GLU A 173 -11.20 4.08 -0.05
CA GLU A 173 -11.30 5.33 0.70
C GLU A 173 -10.07 5.52 1.60
N ASN A 174 -9.34 6.62 1.38
CA ASN A 174 -8.11 6.94 2.11
C ASN A 174 -7.87 8.44 2.32
N ASP A 175 -8.88 9.26 2.03
CA ASP A 175 -8.71 10.72 1.94
C ASP A 175 -8.73 11.41 3.30
N GLU A 176 -9.46 10.87 4.29
CA GLU A 176 -9.58 11.47 5.63
C GLU A 176 -8.21 11.73 6.25
N ALA A 177 -7.37 10.70 6.28
CA ALA A 177 -6.03 10.81 6.85
C ALA A 177 -5.15 11.80 6.06
N LYS A 178 -5.29 11.86 4.73
CA LYS A 178 -4.57 12.84 3.90
C LYS A 178 -5.02 14.26 4.19
N ILE A 179 -6.32 14.49 4.34
CA ILE A 179 -6.91 15.81 4.63
C ILE A 179 -6.44 16.30 5.99
N GLU A 180 -6.55 15.48 7.03
CA GLU A 180 -6.19 15.87 8.41
C GLU A 180 -4.71 16.21 8.58
N ASN A 181 -3.85 15.62 7.76
CA ASN A 181 -2.41 15.88 7.76
C ASN A 181 -1.96 16.92 6.73
N GLY A 182 -2.88 17.47 5.92
CA GLY A 182 -2.55 18.45 4.87
C GLY A 182 -1.75 17.85 3.70
N TYR A 183 -1.96 16.57 3.40
CA TYR A 183 -1.38 15.85 2.26
C TYR A 183 -2.35 15.69 1.08
N ALA A 184 -3.61 16.12 1.22
CA ALA A 184 -4.54 16.19 0.10
C ALA A 184 -4.05 17.24 -0.92
N ASP A 185 -3.94 16.83 -2.19
CA ASP A 185 -3.62 17.71 -3.33
C ASP A 185 -4.82 18.61 -3.70
#